data_AF-A0A8H8C025-F1
#
_entry.id   AF-A0A8H8C025-F1
#
_cell.length_a   1.000
_cell.length_b   1.000
_cell.length_c   1.000
_cell.angle_alpha   90.00
_cell.angle_beta   90.00
_cell.angle_gamma   90.00
#
_symmetry.space_group_name_H-M   'P 1'
#
loop_
_entity.id
_entity.type
_entity.pdbx_description
1 polymer ?
#
loop_
_entity_poly.entity_id
_entity_poly.type
_entity_poly.pdbx_seq_one_letter_code
_entity_poly.pdbx_strand_id
1 'polypeptide(L)'
;MRLLQYNDGGDISLTEFAKNVPRYAILSHRWGAEEITYNDLLDGTGRNKAGYSKIQFCGEQARRDGLQYFWVDTCCIDKSNAVEYQHAINSMFRWYRDATKCYVYLPDVSSSRSVLANNTTEAWESTFRKSEWFRRGWTLQELIAPVFVDFFCKDKELLGDKVSLERHICEATGIPARALRGSRLSDFSVAERMSWTACRETTYEEDKAYSLLGIFDVYMPLIYGEGENRALARLREEIDKASRGHKREAFSVTFSLSDAANVEHFVARKTELAEIHRALGGDGSRRTVILHGLGGIGKTQLAVAYAKQYKDYWSGIFWLNIKDEDYLKQSFVKVAKQISREYPSALRLSDVQTVENLDKVVDAVKAWLSLPHNTRWLMIYDNYDNPKLPGKTDPATVNIWKYLPESYQGSIIITTRSSQVKNGHILHVRKLEQMRDSLEILSNVSKRKGLVDGKNCYLFLS
;
A
#
# COMPACT_ATOMS: atom_id res chain seq x y z
N MET A 1 12.49 2.30 24.23
CA MET A 1 12.97 0.93 23.97
C MET A 1 13.99 0.60 25.04
N ARG A 2 13.92 -0.59 25.66
CA ARG A 2 14.92 -1.03 26.63
C ARG A 2 15.91 -1.98 25.95
N LEU A 3 17.20 -1.82 26.23
CA LEU A 3 18.28 -2.65 25.71
C LEU A 3 19.09 -3.24 26.86
N LEU A 4 19.64 -4.41 26.64
CA LEU A 4 20.56 -5.09 27.55
C LEU A 4 21.99 -4.71 27.21
N GLN A 5 22.84 -4.68 28.23
CA GLN A 5 24.30 -4.57 28.10
C GLN A 5 24.98 -5.34 29.23
N TYR A 6 26.23 -5.74 29.02
CA TYR A 6 27.09 -6.16 30.13
C TYR A 6 27.60 -4.93 30.87
N ASN A 7 27.52 -4.95 32.20
CA ASN A 7 28.18 -3.98 33.05
C ASN A 7 29.66 -4.36 33.26
N ASP A 8 30.42 -3.49 33.92
CA ASP A 8 31.85 -3.71 34.20
C ASP A 8 32.11 -4.97 35.05
N GLY A 9 31.10 -5.43 35.80
CA GLY A 9 31.14 -6.68 36.58
C GLY A 9 30.84 -7.94 35.78
N GLY A 10 30.55 -7.84 34.47
CA GLY A 10 30.17 -8.97 33.62
C GLY A 10 28.72 -9.43 33.79
N ASP A 11 27.92 -8.69 34.56
CA ASP A 11 26.49 -8.95 34.75
C ASP A 11 25.65 -8.20 33.70
N ILE A 12 24.49 -8.77 33.37
CA ILE A 12 23.57 -8.18 32.40
C ILE A 12 22.70 -7.14 33.10
N SER A 13 22.65 -5.94 32.53
CA SER A 13 21.83 -4.81 33.00
C SER A 13 20.92 -4.29 31.90
N LEU A 14 19.80 -3.69 32.29
CA LEU A 14 18.81 -3.12 31.38
C LEU A 14 18.91 -1.59 31.38
N THR A 15 18.92 -0.99 30.20
CA THR A 15 18.97 0.47 30.02
C THR A 15 17.83 0.92 29.12
N GLU A 16 17.12 1.98 29.51
CA GLU A 16 16.00 2.53 28.75
C GLU A 16 16.42 3.72 27.87
N PHE A 17 15.99 3.68 26.61
CA PHE A 17 16.23 4.74 25.62
C PHE A 17 14.89 5.28 25.12
N ALA A 18 14.63 6.57 25.39
CA ALA A 18 13.44 7.28 24.90
C ALA A 18 13.63 7.80 23.47
N LYS A 19 14.84 8.26 23.13
CA LYS A 19 15.26 8.76 21.80
C LYS A 19 16.72 8.35 21.55
N ASN A 20 17.16 8.40 20.30
CA ASN A 20 18.54 8.07 19.89
C ASN A 20 18.98 6.68 20.37
N VAL A 21 18.21 5.66 19.99
CA VAL A 21 18.53 4.27 20.30
C VAL A 21 19.90 3.94 19.67
N PRO A 22 20.88 3.44 20.45
CA PRO A 22 22.21 3.11 19.92
C PRO A 22 22.15 1.92 18.97
N ARG A 23 23.27 1.56 18.33
CA ARG A 23 23.35 0.32 17.56
C ARG A 23 23.22 -0.88 18.52
N TYR A 24 22.36 -1.84 18.17
CA TYR A 24 22.14 -3.05 18.96
C TYR A 24 22.02 -4.30 18.09
N ALA A 25 22.28 -5.45 18.71
CA ALA A 25 21.88 -6.75 18.20
C ALA A 25 20.49 -7.16 18.71
N ILE A 26 19.78 -8.01 17.99
CA ILE A 26 18.46 -8.50 18.39
C ILE A 26 18.42 -10.02 18.35
N LEU A 27 17.88 -10.66 19.38
CA LEU A 27 17.69 -12.11 19.41
C LEU A 27 16.33 -12.49 18.85
N SER A 28 16.32 -13.34 17.84
CA SER A 28 15.15 -14.08 17.41
C SER A 28 15.25 -15.53 17.88
N HIS A 29 14.25 -16.00 18.60
CA HIS A 29 14.27 -17.36 19.16
C HIS A 29 12.86 -17.87 19.43
N ARG A 30 12.71 -19.19 19.57
CA ARG A 30 11.48 -19.77 20.08
C ARG A 30 11.52 -19.79 21.61
N TRP A 31 10.43 -19.33 22.23
CA TRP A 31 10.26 -19.49 23.68
C TRP A 31 10.23 -20.98 24.04
N GLY A 32 10.97 -21.33 25.08
CA GLY A 32 11.06 -22.66 25.67
C GLY A 32 10.67 -22.63 27.14
N ALA A 33 11.16 -23.62 27.89
CA ALA A 33 10.95 -23.67 29.33
C ALA A 33 11.74 -22.56 30.04
N GLU A 34 11.11 -21.96 31.06
CA GLU A 34 11.75 -21.00 31.98
C GLU A 34 12.44 -19.82 31.27
N GLU A 35 11.71 -19.10 30.42
CA GLU A 35 12.22 -17.85 29.86
C GLU A 35 12.42 -16.79 30.95
N ILE A 36 13.43 -15.93 30.74
CA ILE A 36 13.69 -14.80 31.62
C ILE A 36 12.70 -13.70 31.30
N THR A 37 11.94 -13.29 32.30
CA THR A 37 11.01 -12.17 32.21
C THR A 37 11.69 -10.85 32.56
N TYR A 38 11.00 -9.73 32.31
CA TYR A 38 11.43 -8.40 32.75
C TYR A 38 11.66 -8.34 34.27
N ASN A 39 10.71 -8.88 35.06
CA ASN A 39 10.82 -8.89 36.53
C ASN A 39 11.98 -9.76 37.02
N ASP A 40 12.21 -10.93 36.41
CA ASP A 40 13.34 -11.79 36.78
C ASP A 40 14.70 -11.10 36.59
N LEU A 41 14.79 -10.21 35.61
CA LEU A 41 16.00 -9.44 35.33
C LEU A 41 16.20 -8.32 36.35
N LEU A 42 15.12 -7.61 36.72
CA LEU A 42 15.16 -6.57 37.76
C LEU A 42 15.47 -7.13 39.14
N ASP A 43 14.86 -8.26 39.49
CA ASP A 43 15.02 -8.90 40.79
C ASP A 43 16.31 -9.74 40.87
N GLY A 44 17.00 -9.95 39.74
CA GLY A 44 18.21 -10.76 39.64
C GLY A 44 17.98 -12.27 39.84
N THR A 45 16.72 -12.72 39.79
CA THR A 45 16.31 -14.11 40.10
C THR A 45 16.39 -15.06 38.89
N GLY A 46 16.61 -14.52 37.69
CA GLY A 46 16.58 -15.28 36.44
C GLY A 46 17.80 -16.17 36.16
N ARG A 47 18.93 -16.02 36.87
CA ARG A 47 20.23 -16.64 36.47
C ARG A 47 20.20 -18.18 36.38
N ASN A 48 19.36 -18.83 37.17
CA ASN A 48 19.25 -20.29 37.22
C ASN A 48 18.26 -20.87 36.20
N LYS A 49 17.48 -20.04 35.51
CA LYS A 49 16.48 -20.49 34.55
C LYS A 49 17.12 -20.89 33.23
N ALA A 50 16.58 -21.92 32.58
CA ALA A 50 17.11 -22.43 31.31
C ALA A 50 17.19 -21.34 30.21
N GLY A 51 16.24 -20.41 30.16
CA GLY A 51 16.21 -19.30 29.21
C GLY A 51 17.38 -18.32 29.33
N TYR A 52 18.06 -18.25 30.48
CA TYR A 52 19.20 -17.35 30.70
C TYR A 52 20.34 -17.60 29.70
N SER A 53 20.52 -18.86 29.31
CA SER A 53 21.53 -19.29 28.34
C SER A 53 21.39 -18.61 26.97
N LYS A 54 20.16 -18.27 26.55
CA LYS A 54 19.87 -17.57 25.28
C LYS A 54 20.25 -16.10 25.35
N ILE A 55 20.00 -15.47 26.50
CA ILE A 55 20.40 -14.08 26.74
C ILE A 55 21.92 -13.95 26.76
N GLN A 56 22.60 -14.85 27.48
CA GLN A 56 24.06 -14.89 27.49
C GLN A 56 24.62 -15.13 26.09
N PHE A 57 24.03 -16.04 25.31
CA PHE A 57 24.42 -16.26 23.92
C PHE A 57 24.31 -14.96 23.10
N CYS A 58 23.16 -14.28 23.16
CA CYS A 58 22.94 -13.05 22.40
C CYS A 58 23.95 -11.95 22.80
N GLY A 59 24.16 -11.74 24.09
CA GLY A 59 25.11 -10.73 24.59
C GLY A 59 26.55 -11.05 24.20
N GLU A 60 26.97 -12.30 24.34
CA GLU A 60 28.32 -12.74 23.98
C GLU A 60 28.56 -12.62 22.47
N GLN A 61 27.57 -12.97 21.65
CA GLN A 61 27.68 -12.81 20.20
C GLN A 61 27.67 -11.33 19.79
N ALA A 62 26.84 -10.49 20.42
CA ALA A 62 26.83 -9.05 20.21
C ALA A 62 28.21 -8.44 20.51
N ARG A 63 28.85 -8.85 21.62
CA ARG A 63 30.19 -8.41 22.02
C ARG A 63 31.25 -8.81 20.97
N ARG A 64 31.17 -10.02 20.41
CA ARG A 64 32.08 -10.47 19.33
C ARG A 64 31.95 -9.62 18.06
N ASP A 65 30.72 -9.18 17.77
CA ASP A 65 30.42 -8.31 16.63
C ASP A 65 30.62 -6.81 16.93
N GLY A 66 31.16 -6.47 18.10
CA GLY A 66 31.45 -5.08 18.51
C GLY A 66 30.21 -4.26 18.88
N LEU A 67 29.11 -4.91 19.27
CA LEU A 67 27.88 -4.27 19.71
C LEU A 67 27.77 -4.31 21.23
N GLN A 68 27.74 -3.13 21.85
CA GLN A 68 27.58 -2.98 23.30
C GLN A 68 26.17 -3.39 23.76
N TYR A 69 25.16 -3.10 22.94
CA TYR A 69 23.77 -3.28 23.29
C TYR A 69 23.14 -4.45 22.53
N PHE A 70 22.21 -5.14 23.18
CA PHE A 70 21.42 -6.19 22.55
C PHE A 70 19.99 -6.21 23.11
N TRP A 71 19.09 -6.88 22.41
CA TRP A 71 17.67 -6.91 22.75
C TRP A 71 17.11 -8.34 22.72
N VAL A 72 16.28 -8.66 23.71
CA VAL A 72 15.56 -9.93 23.84
C VAL A 72 14.14 -9.64 24.31
N ASP A 73 13.14 -10.07 23.54
CA ASP A 73 11.72 -9.76 23.76
C ASP A 73 11.18 -10.23 25.12
N THR A 74 11.72 -11.32 25.67
CA THR A 74 11.24 -11.91 26.92
C THR A 74 11.50 -11.03 28.14
N CYS A 75 12.60 -10.28 28.15
CA CYS A 75 13.02 -9.46 29.29
C CYS A 75 13.19 -7.97 29.00
N CYS A 76 13.18 -7.55 27.73
CA CYS A 76 13.22 -6.13 27.37
C CYS A 76 11.82 -5.48 27.31
N ILE A 77 10.76 -6.29 27.33
CA ILE A 77 9.36 -5.84 27.36
C ILE A 77 8.74 -6.26 28.68
N ASP A 78 8.15 -5.32 29.40
CA ASP A 78 7.27 -5.63 30.52
C ASP A 78 5.91 -6.13 30.00
N LYS A 79 5.78 -7.45 29.90
CA LYS A 79 4.56 -8.11 29.43
C LYS A 79 3.41 -8.04 30.45
N SER A 80 3.68 -7.64 31.70
CA SER A 80 2.63 -7.44 32.71
C SER A 80 1.92 -6.10 32.52
N ASN A 81 2.56 -5.15 31.84
CA ASN A 81 1.98 -3.87 31.49
C ASN A 81 1.33 -3.92 30.10
N ALA A 82 -0.01 -3.97 30.05
CA ALA A 82 -0.76 -4.08 28.80
C ALA A 82 -0.50 -2.92 27.82
N VAL A 83 -0.28 -1.70 28.32
CA VAL A 83 0.02 -0.53 27.47
C VAL A 83 1.39 -0.68 26.81
N GLU A 84 2.38 -1.09 27.59
CA GLU A 84 3.72 -1.36 27.07
C GLU A 84 3.72 -2.53 26.09
N TYR A 85 3.06 -3.63 26.43
CA TYR A 85 2.98 -4.81 25.59
C TYR A 85 2.34 -4.49 24.23
N GLN A 86 1.22 -3.75 24.23
CA GLN A 86 0.59 -3.26 23.01
C GLN A 86 1.53 -2.37 22.17
N HIS A 87 2.24 -1.44 22.81
CA HIS A 87 3.21 -0.58 22.14
C HIS A 87 4.37 -1.39 21.54
N ALA A 88 4.86 -2.39 22.27
CA ALA A 88 5.96 -3.24 21.87
C ALA A 88 5.62 -4.08 20.64
N ILE A 89 4.44 -4.72 20.62
CA ILE A 89 3.98 -5.50 19.47
C ILE A 89 3.85 -4.64 18.21
N ASN A 90 3.26 -3.45 18.31
CA ASN A 90 3.16 -2.51 17.20
C ASN A 90 4.53 -1.94 16.75
N SER A 91 5.55 -2.03 17.60
CA SER A 91 6.91 -1.55 17.30
C SER A 91 7.86 -2.66 16.85
N MET A 92 7.47 -3.93 16.99
CA MET A 92 8.38 -5.07 16.89
C MET A 92 9.06 -5.15 15.52
N PHE A 93 8.30 -4.99 14.44
CA PHE A 93 8.86 -4.94 13.08
C PHE A 93 9.96 -3.90 12.93
N ARG A 94 9.72 -2.69 13.47
CA ARG A 94 10.69 -1.59 13.42
C ARG A 94 11.93 -1.92 14.22
N TRP A 95 11.78 -2.51 15.41
CA TRP A 95 12.92 -2.92 16.23
C TRP A 95 13.78 -4.01 15.57
N TYR A 96 13.17 -4.96 14.86
CA TYR A 96 13.92 -5.93 14.07
C TYR A 96 14.58 -5.31 12.84
N ARG A 97 13.88 -4.42 12.13
CA ARG A 97 14.41 -3.71 10.96
C ARG A 97 15.61 -2.83 11.29
N ASP A 98 15.54 -2.11 12.40
CA ASP A 98 16.53 -1.11 12.79
C ASP A 98 17.72 -1.75 13.57
N ALA A 99 17.64 -3.05 13.89
CA ALA A 99 18.74 -3.79 14.50
C ALA A 99 19.95 -3.89 13.56
N THR A 100 21.16 -3.80 14.11
CA THR A 100 22.39 -3.96 13.32
C THR A 100 22.62 -5.42 12.91
N LYS A 101 22.29 -6.36 13.79
CA LYS A 101 22.40 -7.81 13.59
C LYS A 101 21.22 -8.50 14.25
N CYS A 102 20.60 -9.45 13.55
CA CYS A 102 19.62 -10.36 14.13
C CYS A 102 20.26 -11.75 14.28
N TYR A 103 20.30 -12.28 15.50
CA TYR A 103 20.78 -13.63 15.77
C TYR A 103 19.59 -14.55 15.93
N VAL A 104 19.47 -15.53 15.03
CA VAL A 104 18.44 -16.58 15.13
C VAL A 104 19.04 -17.77 15.85
N TYR A 105 18.48 -18.12 17.01
CA TYR A 105 18.93 -19.29 17.78
C TYR A 105 17.95 -20.46 17.61
N LEU A 106 18.46 -21.57 17.07
CA LEU A 106 17.69 -22.77 16.70
C LEU A 106 18.03 -23.94 17.64
N PRO A 107 17.32 -24.10 18.77
CA PRO A 107 17.62 -25.14 19.76
C PRO A 107 17.32 -26.57 19.26
N ASP A 108 16.59 -26.72 18.16
CA ASP A 108 16.17 -27.97 17.51
C ASP A 108 17.08 -28.37 16.33
N VAL A 109 18.11 -27.59 16.05
CA VAL A 109 19.12 -27.88 15.01
C VAL A 109 20.46 -28.14 15.70
N SER A 110 21.08 -29.27 15.41
CA SER A 110 22.42 -29.62 15.91
C SER A 110 23.46 -29.52 14.81
N SER A 111 24.68 -29.10 15.15
CA SER A 111 25.81 -29.16 14.24
C SER A 111 26.29 -30.62 14.12
N SER A 112 25.97 -31.31 13.02
CA SER A 112 26.50 -32.65 12.77
C SER A 112 27.93 -32.53 12.22
N ARG A 113 28.87 -32.09 13.06
CA ARG A 113 30.31 -32.09 12.77
C ARG A 113 31.05 -33.29 13.37
N SER A 114 30.33 -34.31 13.85
CA SER A 114 30.95 -35.56 14.28
C SER A 114 31.34 -36.43 13.07
N VAL A 115 32.57 -36.21 12.60
CA VAL A 115 33.57 -37.23 12.22
C VAL A 115 33.03 -38.46 11.43
N LEU A 116 33.44 -38.53 10.15
CA LEU A 116 33.37 -39.64 9.17
C LEU A 116 32.13 -39.68 8.27
N ALA A 117 32.23 -39.06 7.09
CA ALA A 117 32.08 -39.73 5.79
C ALA A 117 31.98 -38.70 4.66
N ASN A 118 32.80 -38.92 3.63
CA ASN A 118 32.74 -38.24 2.35
C ASN A 118 31.35 -38.38 1.71
N ASN A 119 30.85 -37.29 1.13
CA ASN A 119 29.67 -37.18 0.27
C ASN A 119 28.29 -37.44 0.91
N THR A 120 27.74 -36.45 1.61
CA THR A 120 26.28 -36.15 1.61
C THR A 120 26.07 -34.73 2.13
N THR A 121 25.16 -33.98 1.51
CA THR A 121 24.61 -32.68 1.99
C THR A 121 24.56 -32.64 3.52
N GLU A 122 25.19 -31.63 4.13
CA GLU A 122 25.45 -31.56 5.56
C GLU A 122 24.19 -31.92 6.37
N ALA A 123 24.24 -32.93 7.24
CA ALA A 123 23.05 -33.52 7.87
C ALA A 123 22.18 -32.51 8.66
N TRP A 124 22.77 -31.39 9.09
CA TRP A 124 22.05 -30.29 9.74
C TRP A 124 21.10 -29.54 8.79
N GLU A 125 21.31 -29.58 7.48
CA GLU A 125 20.43 -28.88 6.54
C GLU A 125 18.99 -29.44 6.57
N SER A 126 18.84 -30.75 6.81
CA SER A 126 17.51 -31.34 6.91
C SER A 126 16.80 -30.92 8.20
N THR A 127 17.51 -30.78 9.32
CA THR A 127 16.92 -30.33 10.58
C THR A 127 16.65 -28.83 10.54
N PHE A 128 17.52 -28.06 9.88
CA PHE A 128 17.29 -26.64 9.60
C PHE A 128 15.99 -26.39 8.84
N ARG A 129 15.76 -27.05 7.69
CA ARG A 129 14.52 -26.89 6.90
C ARG A 129 13.26 -27.27 7.67
N LYS A 130 13.39 -28.16 8.66
CA LYS A 130 12.28 -28.64 9.49
C LYS A 130 12.16 -27.88 10.82
N SER A 131 13.03 -26.89 11.05
CA SER A 131 13.07 -26.22 12.34
C SER A 131 11.73 -25.57 12.67
N GLU A 132 11.30 -25.74 13.90
CA GLU A 132 10.06 -25.18 14.42
C GLU A 132 10.09 -23.64 14.41
N TRP A 133 11.27 -23.03 14.36
CA TRP A 133 11.41 -21.58 14.22
C TRP A 133 10.76 -21.06 12.94
N PHE A 134 10.89 -21.76 11.81
CA PHE A 134 10.25 -21.38 10.54
C PHE A 134 8.73 -21.49 10.58
N ARG A 135 8.21 -22.32 11.50
CA ARG A 135 6.78 -22.50 11.71
C ARG A 135 6.22 -21.55 12.75
N ARG A 136 6.98 -20.76 13.50
CA ARG A 136 6.40 -19.83 14.48
C ARG A 136 5.81 -18.59 13.79
N GLY A 137 4.63 -18.12 14.20
CA GLY A 137 3.99 -16.93 13.59
C GLY A 137 4.88 -15.68 13.62
N TRP A 138 5.30 -15.28 14.82
CA TRP A 138 6.05 -14.04 15.05
C TRP A 138 7.42 -13.98 14.35
N THR A 139 8.10 -15.12 14.17
CA THR A 139 9.41 -15.19 13.49
C THR A 139 9.35 -14.78 12.02
N LEU A 140 8.15 -14.61 11.44
CA LEU A 140 7.99 -14.05 10.10
C LEU A 140 8.58 -12.64 10.01
N GLN A 141 8.19 -11.78 10.95
CA GLN A 141 8.70 -10.40 10.99
C GLN A 141 10.18 -10.38 11.34
N GLU A 142 10.61 -11.30 12.20
CA GLU A 142 12.00 -11.43 12.65
C GLU A 142 12.95 -11.90 11.53
N LEU A 143 12.42 -12.62 10.53
CA LEU A 143 13.13 -13.02 9.32
C LEU A 143 13.17 -11.90 8.27
N ILE A 144 12.01 -11.28 8.03
CA ILE A 144 11.82 -10.34 6.92
C ILE A 144 12.36 -8.95 7.23
N ALA A 145 12.16 -8.46 8.45
CA ALA A 145 12.44 -7.07 8.79
C ALA A 145 13.95 -6.75 8.84
N PRO A 146 14.83 -7.56 9.48
CA PRO A 146 16.25 -7.23 9.58
C PRO A 146 16.96 -7.40 8.24
N VAL A 147 17.94 -6.53 7.99
CA VAL A 147 18.82 -6.65 6.81
C VAL A 147 19.78 -7.84 6.97
N PHE A 148 20.40 -7.97 8.15
CA PHE A 148 21.38 -9.01 8.46
C PHE A 148 20.81 -10.00 9.49
N VAL A 149 20.76 -11.28 9.12
CA VAL A 149 20.28 -12.37 9.99
C VAL A 149 21.29 -13.50 9.94
N ASP A 150 21.82 -13.87 11.11
CA ASP A 150 22.79 -14.96 11.27
C ASP A 150 22.12 -16.11 12.05
N PHE A 151 22.21 -17.33 11.53
CA PHE A 151 21.55 -18.52 12.10
C PHE A 151 22.53 -19.36 12.89
N PHE A 152 22.15 -19.68 14.13
CA PHE A 152 22.96 -20.45 15.07
C PHE A 152 22.22 -21.71 15.51
N CYS A 153 22.94 -22.82 15.60
CA CYS A 153 22.42 -24.08 16.11
C CYS A 153 22.37 -24.11 17.65
N LYS A 154 21.85 -25.21 18.20
CA LYS A 154 21.82 -25.49 19.65
C LYS A 154 23.21 -25.40 20.30
N ASP A 155 24.26 -25.72 19.57
CA ASP A 155 25.65 -25.69 20.05
C ASP A 155 26.26 -24.28 20.02
N LYS A 156 25.47 -23.26 19.65
CA LYS A 156 25.88 -21.85 19.47
C LYS A 156 26.89 -21.67 18.34
N GLU A 157 26.97 -22.62 17.40
CA GLU A 157 27.77 -22.50 16.19
C GLU A 157 26.98 -21.82 15.07
N LEU A 158 27.66 -20.99 14.29
CA LEU A 158 27.10 -20.34 13.11
C LEU A 158 26.89 -21.36 11.99
N LEU A 159 25.64 -21.47 11.51
CA LEU A 159 25.27 -22.29 10.36
C LEU A 159 25.41 -21.51 9.04
N GLY A 160 25.13 -20.22 9.07
CA GLY A 160 25.18 -19.33 7.92
C GLY A 160 24.35 -18.07 8.13
N ASP A 161 24.29 -17.22 7.12
CA ASP A 161 23.50 -16.00 7.12
C ASP A 161 22.29 -16.10 6.16
N LYS A 162 21.43 -15.07 6.19
CA LYS A 162 20.24 -14.99 5.34
C LYS A 162 20.55 -15.14 3.84
N VAL A 163 21.72 -14.71 3.40
CA VAL A 163 22.14 -14.77 2.00
C VAL A 163 22.66 -16.17 1.67
N SER A 164 23.56 -16.72 2.49
CA SER A 164 24.13 -18.05 2.27
C SER A 164 23.09 -19.17 2.38
N LEU A 165 22.05 -18.97 3.20
CA LEU A 165 20.96 -19.94 3.43
C LEU A 165 19.67 -19.60 2.68
N GLU A 166 19.70 -18.66 1.73
CA GLU A 166 18.51 -18.17 1.03
C GLU A 166 17.65 -19.31 0.46
N ARG A 167 18.27 -20.27 -0.22
CA ARG A 167 17.57 -21.42 -0.81
C ARG A 167 16.83 -22.22 0.25
N HIS A 168 17.50 -22.57 1.35
CA HIS A 168 16.92 -23.36 2.43
C HIS A 168 15.77 -22.61 3.12
N ILE A 169 15.91 -21.29 3.28
CA ILE A 169 14.87 -20.43 3.86
C ILE A 169 13.65 -20.36 2.93
N CYS A 170 13.85 -20.16 1.62
CA CYS A 170 12.77 -20.17 0.63
C CYS A 170 12.04 -21.52 0.62
N GLU A 171 12.77 -22.63 0.63
CA GLU A 171 12.20 -23.98 0.68
C GLU A 171 11.40 -24.22 1.97
N ALA A 172 11.88 -23.76 3.12
CA ALA A 172 11.22 -23.95 4.41
C ALA A 172 9.98 -23.07 4.63
N THR A 173 9.94 -21.88 4.00
CA THR A 173 8.92 -20.86 4.31
C THR A 173 7.97 -20.53 3.16
N GLY A 174 8.34 -20.86 1.92
CA GLY A 174 7.63 -20.40 0.71
C GLY A 174 7.80 -18.90 0.41
N ILE A 175 8.62 -18.18 1.18
CA ILE A 175 8.89 -16.77 0.96
C ILE A 175 9.83 -16.62 -0.25
N PRO A 176 9.53 -15.74 -1.22
CA PRO A 176 10.37 -15.56 -2.40
C PRO A 176 11.71 -14.91 -2.05
N ALA A 177 12.79 -15.33 -2.73
CA ALA A 177 14.14 -14.80 -2.54
C ALA A 177 14.21 -13.26 -2.59
N ARG A 178 13.45 -12.62 -3.49
CA ARG A 178 13.36 -11.15 -3.57
C ARG A 178 12.91 -10.49 -2.25
N ALA A 179 12.04 -11.12 -1.47
CA ALA A 179 11.64 -10.61 -0.16
C ALA A 179 12.79 -10.73 0.86
N LEU A 180 13.50 -11.86 0.86
CA LEU A 180 14.67 -12.08 1.74
C LEU A 180 15.81 -11.10 1.46
N ARG A 181 15.99 -10.72 0.18
CA ARG A 181 16.96 -9.72 -0.29
C ARG A 181 16.55 -8.26 -0.02
N GLY A 182 15.37 -8.02 0.57
CA GLY A 182 14.95 -6.67 0.97
C GLY A 182 14.19 -5.87 -0.10
N SER A 183 13.53 -6.51 -1.07
CA SER A 183 12.53 -5.82 -1.90
C SER A 183 11.46 -5.16 -1.03
N ARG A 184 10.88 -4.05 -1.50
CA ARG A 184 9.85 -3.35 -0.74
C ARG A 184 8.66 -4.28 -0.55
N LEU A 185 8.12 -4.36 0.66
CA LEU A 185 6.96 -5.20 0.95
C LEU A 185 5.72 -4.79 0.13
N SER A 186 5.64 -3.53 -0.29
CA SER A 186 4.63 -3.02 -1.21
C SER A 186 4.68 -3.62 -2.62
N ASP A 187 5.82 -4.20 -3.03
CA ASP A 187 5.99 -4.82 -4.36
C ASP A 187 5.35 -6.22 -4.43
N PHE A 188 4.88 -6.73 -3.28
CA PHE A 188 4.20 -8.00 -3.12
C PHE A 188 2.71 -7.78 -2.91
N SER A 189 1.89 -8.59 -3.58
CA SER A 189 0.44 -8.48 -3.45
C SER A 189 -0.01 -8.76 -2.01
N VAL A 190 -1.20 -8.26 -1.65
CA VAL A 190 -1.80 -8.57 -0.33
C VAL A 190 -1.94 -10.09 -0.14
N ALA A 191 -2.39 -10.80 -1.19
CA ALA A 191 -2.53 -12.26 -1.15
C ALA A 191 -1.20 -12.98 -0.93
N GLU A 192 -0.13 -12.53 -1.61
CA GLU A 192 1.21 -13.11 -1.49
C GLU A 192 1.76 -12.93 -0.06
N ARG A 193 1.66 -11.71 0.51
CA ARG A 193 2.08 -11.45 1.89
C ARG A 193 1.25 -12.21 2.92
N MET A 194 -0.06 -12.31 2.71
CA MET A 194 -0.94 -13.14 3.54
C MET A 194 -0.53 -14.62 3.50
N SER A 195 -0.07 -15.14 2.36
CA SER A 195 0.32 -16.56 2.27
C SER A 195 1.57 -16.91 3.08
N TRP A 196 2.40 -15.94 3.47
CA TRP A 196 3.63 -16.20 4.25
C TRP A 196 3.36 -16.69 5.69
N THR A 197 2.11 -16.63 6.17
CA THR A 197 1.70 -17.18 7.47
C THR A 197 0.97 -18.52 7.37
N ALA A 198 0.76 -19.06 6.17
CA ALA A 198 -0.05 -20.26 5.95
C ALA A 198 0.49 -21.46 6.75
N CYS A 199 1.79 -21.73 6.66
CA CYS A 199 2.45 -22.85 7.36
C CYS A 199 2.95 -22.50 8.76
N ARG A 200 2.55 -21.34 9.31
CA ARG A 200 2.98 -20.90 10.63
C ARG A 200 1.95 -21.25 11.71
N GLU A 201 2.38 -21.35 12.95
CA GLU A 201 1.64 -21.75 14.13
C GLU A 201 1.84 -20.70 15.23
N THR A 202 0.78 -20.42 15.97
CA THR A 202 0.74 -19.40 17.02
C THR A 202 0.18 -19.98 18.31
N THR A 203 0.59 -19.41 19.45
CA THR A 203 0.05 -19.83 20.76
C THR A 203 -1.35 -19.29 20.96
N TYR A 204 -1.54 -18.00 20.67
CA TYR A 204 -2.85 -17.38 20.58
C TYR A 204 -3.29 -17.39 19.12
N GLU A 205 -4.54 -17.74 18.86
CA GLU A 205 -5.07 -17.84 17.50
C GLU A 205 -5.04 -16.47 16.79
N GLU A 206 -5.22 -15.37 17.52
CA GLU A 206 -5.20 -14.01 16.97
C GLU A 206 -3.81 -13.56 16.49
N ASP A 207 -2.74 -14.15 17.02
CA ASP A 207 -1.38 -13.84 16.59
C ASP A 207 -1.15 -14.20 15.12
N LYS A 208 -2.01 -15.02 14.50
CA LYS A 208 -2.03 -15.22 13.03
C LYS A 208 -2.21 -13.91 12.28
N ALA A 209 -3.03 -13.00 12.81
CA ALA A 209 -3.21 -11.66 12.29
C ALA A 209 -2.13 -10.71 12.81
N TYR A 210 -1.84 -10.73 14.12
CA TYR A 210 -0.92 -9.75 14.71
C TYR A 210 0.53 -9.89 14.23
N SER A 211 0.95 -11.12 13.90
CA SER A 211 2.25 -11.38 13.28
C SER A 211 2.38 -10.82 11.85
N LEU A 212 1.33 -10.23 11.27
CA LEU A 212 1.36 -9.58 9.96
C LEU A 212 1.36 -8.05 10.02
N LEU A 213 1.19 -7.42 11.20
CA LEU A 213 1.07 -5.97 11.32
C LEU A 213 2.25 -5.22 10.68
N GLY A 214 3.47 -5.64 10.99
CA GLY A 214 4.68 -5.07 10.40
C GLY A 214 4.87 -5.37 8.91
N ILE A 215 4.37 -6.52 8.44
CA ILE A 215 4.45 -6.92 7.04
C ILE A 215 3.57 -6.03 6.16
N PHE A 216 2.47 -5.53 6.73
CA PHE A 216 1.53 -4.62 6.08
C PHE A 216 1.72 -3.15 6.44
N ASP A 217 2.59 -2.84 7.39
CA ASP A 217 2.80 -1.49 7.94
C ASP A 217 1.49 -0.87 8.46
N VAL A 218 0.76 -1.65 9.26
CA VAL A 218 -0.53 -1.27 9.87
C VAL A 218 -0.51 -1.39 11.38
N TYR A 219 -1.42 -0.68 12.04
CA TYR A 219 -1.54 -0.65 13.49
C TYR A 219 -2.96 -0.97 13.91
N MET A 220 -3.14 -1.85 14.89
CA MET A 220 -4.44 -2.12 15.49
C MET A 220 -4.31 -2.55 16.96
N PRO A 221 -5.33 -2.31 17.80
CA PRO A 221 -5.39 -2.86 19.15
C PRO A 221 -5.37 -4.39 19.15
N LEU A 222 -4.61 -5.00 20.08
CA LEU A 222 -4.61 -6.43 20.34
C LEU A 222 -5.77 -6.75 21.27
N ILE A 223 -6.68 -7.61 20.82
CA ILE A 223 -7.81 -8.09 21.60
C ILE A 223 -7.69 -9.62 21.65
N TYR A 224 -6.97 -10.13 22.64
CA TYR A 224 -6.91 -11.58 22.88
C TYR A 224 -8.26 -12.07 23.41
N GLY A 225 -8.79 -13.14 22.80
CA GLY A 225 -10.16 -13.64 23.00
C GLY A 225 -11.15 -13.19 21.93
N GLU A 226 -10.76 -12.37 20.93
CA GLU A 226 -11.64 -12.03 19.81
C GLU A 226 -11.75 -13.14 18.75
N GLY A 227 -10.80 -14.08 18.75
CA GLY A 227 -10.72 -15.20 17.82
C GLY A 227 -10.04 -14.85 16.49
N GLU A 228 -9.43 -15.85 15.85
CA GLU A 228 -8.59 -15.68 14.64
C GLU A 228 -9.33 -14.94 13.52
N ASN A 229 -10.56 -15.36 13.23
CA ASN A 229 -11.35 -14.82 12.11
C ASN A 229 -11.64 -13.32 12.27
N ARG A 230 -11.91 -12.85 13.50
CA ARG A 230 -12.19 -11.43 13.76
C ARG A 230 -10.91 -10.61 13.72
N ALA A 231 -9.82 -11.12 14.30
CA ALA A 231 -8.51 -10.48 14.22
C ALA A 231 -8.06 -10.32 12.76
N LEU A 232 -8.22 -11.36 11.93
CA LEU A 232 -7.94 -11.32 10.49
C LEU A 232 -8.86 -10.36 9.73
N ALA A 233 -10.14 -10.28 10.07
CA ALA A 233 -11.08 -9.34 9.46
C ALA A 233 -10.66 -7.89 9.73
N ARG A 234 -10.29 -7.56 10.98
CA ARG A 234 -9.78 -6.23 11.35
C ARG A 234 -8.44 -5.93 10.69
N LEU A 235 -7.52 -6.91 10.62
CA LEU A 235 -6.27 -6.75 9.88
C LEU A 235 -6.55 -6.38 8.41
N ARG A 236 -7.47 -7.08 7.75
CA ARG A 236 -7.88 -6.76 6.36
C ARG A 236 -8.47 -5.36 6.27
N GLU A 237 -9.30 -4.95 7.22
CA GLU A 237 -9.84 -3.59 7.28
C GLU A 237 -8.72 -2.55 7.41
N GLU A 238 -7.72 -2.77 8.26
CA GLU A 238 -6.58 -1.86 8.39
C GLU A 238 -5.68 -1.86 7.15
N ILE A 239 -5.49 -3.00 6.48
CA ILE A 239 -4.79 -3.08 5.19
C ILE A 239 -5.56 -2.30 4.12
N ASP A 240 -6.88 -2.43 4.09
CA ASP A 240 -7.75 -1.67 3.19
C ASP A 240 -7.70 -0.18 3.55
N LYS A 241 -7.69 0.17 4.83
CA LYS A 241 -7.52 1.56 5.29
C LYS A 241 -6.14 2.12 5.01
N ALA A 242 -5.07 1.32 4.97
CA ALA A 242 -3.70 1.75 4.69
C ALA A 242 -3.38 1.80 3.19
N SER A 243 -3.93 0.88 2.42
CA SER A 243 -3.95 0.94 0.94
C SER A 243 -4.82 2.09 0.45
N ARG A 244 -5.87 2.43 1.20
CA ARG A 244 -6.47 3.76 1.15
C ARG A 244 -5.41 4.76 1.66
N GLY A 245 -4.87 4.65 2.86
CA GLY A 245 -3.94 5.52 3.64
C GLY A 245 -2.77 6.30 3.00
N HIS A 246 -2.52 6.21 1.69
CA HIS A 246 -2.16 7.40 0.89
C HIS A 246 -3.36 8.35 0.66
N LYS A 247 -4.45 8.12 1.39
CA LYS A 247 -5.77 8.72 1.29
C LYS A 247 -6.31 9.06 2.68
N ARG A 248 -5.72 10.07 3.34
CA ARG A 248 -6.52 10.88 4.28
C ARG A 248 -7.43 11.77 3.44
N GLU A 249 -8.55 11.24 3.01
CA GLU A 249 -9.64 12.06 2.51
C GLU A 249 -10.55 12.43 3.66
N ALA A 250 -10.67 13.72 3.94
CA ALA A 250 -11.68 14.23 4.87
C ALA A 250 -13.06 14.32 4.21
N PHE A 251 -13.17 14.03 2.92
CA PHE A 251 -14.42 14.04 2.18
C PHE A 251 -14.46 12.95 1.09
N SER A 252 -15.66 12.45 0.81
CA SER A 252 -15.96 11.52 -0.28
C SER A 252 -17.32 11.89 -0.87
N VAL A 253 -17.41 12.04 -2.18
CA VAL A 253 -18.63 12.35 -2.93
C VAL A 253 -18.89 11.24 -3.93
N THR A 254 -20.07 10.62 -3.83
CA THR A 254 -20.48 9.53 -4.72
C THR A 254 -20.39 9.94 -6.19
N PHE A 255 -19.66 9.15 -6.99
CA PHE A 255 -19.52 9.40 -8.42
C PHE A 255 -20.85 9.23 -9.16
N SER A 256 -21.22 10.21 -9.98
CA SER A 256 -22.41 10.18 -10.84
C SER A 256 -22.06 10.57 -12.28
N LEU A 257 -22.56 9.78 -13.24
CA LEU A 257 -22.37 10.00 -14.69
C LEU A 257 -23.66 10.48 -15.36
N SER A 258 -24.55 11.18 -14.67
CA SER A 258 -25.86 11.57 -15.21
C SER A 258 -25.80 12.34 -16.54
N ASP A 259 -24.66 12.97 -16.85
CA ASP A 259 -24.45 13.77 -18.06
C ASP A 259 -23.54 13.13 -19.12
N ALA A 260 -22.96 11.95 -18.85
CA ALA A 260 -22.06 11.27 -19.79
C ALA A 260 -22.76 10.08 -20.44
N ALA A 261 -22.73 10.00 -21.78
CA ALA A 261 -23.26 8.84 -22.50
C ALA A 261 -22.49 7.58 -22.10
N ASN A 262 -23.15 6.69 -21.35
CA ASN A 262 -22.58 5.45 -20.86
C ASN A 262 -22.58 4.38 -21.97
N VAL A 263 -21.43 3.81 -22.28
CA VAL A 263 -21.33 2.63 -23.16
C VAL A 263 -21.08 1.40 -22.28
N GLU A 264 -21.91 0.36 -22.44
CA GLU A 264 -21.84 -0.89 -21.64
C GLU A 264 -20.52 -1.64 -21.84
N HIS A 265 -19.88 -1.49 -23.01
CA HIS A 265 -18.65 -2.19 -23.37
C HIS A 265 -17.60 -1.22 -23.93
N PHE A 266 -16.70 -0.74 -23.08
CA PHE A 266 -15.50 -0.02 -23.51
C PHE A 266 -14.39 -1.02 -23.83
N VAL A 267 -13.94 -1.03 -25.08
CA VAL A 267 -12.94 -1.97 -25.60
C VAL A 267 -11.69 -1.21 -26.01
N ALA A 268 -10.52 -1.84 -25.83
CA ALA A 268 -9.19 -1.32 -26.16
C ALA A 268 -8.72 -0.12 -25.32
N ARG A 269 -7.61 0.51 -25.73
CA ARG A 269 -7.00 1.71 -25.13
C ARG A 269 -6.43 1.57 -23.71
N LYS A 270 -5.99 0.36 -23.33
CA LYS A 270 -5.30 0.10 -22.05
C LYS A 270 -4.04 0.95 -21.90
N THR A 271 -3.32 1.18 -22.99
CA THR A 271 -2.12 2.02 -23.05
C THR A 271 -2.43 3.47 -22.70
N GLU A 272 -3.46 4.05 -23.32
CA GLU A 272 -3.89 5.41 -23.06
C GLU A 272 -4.43 5.56 -21.63
N LEU A 273 -5.18 4.58 -21.12
CA LEU A 273 -5.64 4.57 -19.72
C LEU A 273 -4.47 4.58 -18.72
N ALA A 274 -3.45 3.75 -18.96
CA ALA A 274 -2.24 3.72 -18.13
C ALA A 274 -1.46 5.05 -18.23
N GLU A 275 -1.41 5.65 -19.42
CA GLU A 275 -0.77 6.95 -19.61
C GLU A 275 -1.51 8.07 -18.88
N ILE A 276 -2.86 8.11 -18.95
CA ILE A 276 -3.67 9.05 -18.16
C ILE A 276 -3.36 8.87 -16.68
N HIS A 277 -3.36 7.64 -16.17
CA HIS A 277 -3.10 7.38 -14.76
C HIS A 277 -1.71 7.86 -14.33
N ARG A 278 -0.69 7.57 -15.14
CA ARG A 278 0.69 8.02 -14.90
C ARG A 278 0.81 9.54 -14.94
N ALA A 279 0.19 10.19 -15.92
CA ALA A 279 0.23 11.65 -16.05
C ALA A 279 -0.52 12.38 -14.91
N LEU A 280 -1.50 11.70 -14.30
CA LEU A 280 -2.22 12.18 -13.11
C LEU A 280 -1.60 11.74 -11.78
N GLY A 281 -0.56 10.89 -11.78
CA GLY A 281 0.13 10.42 -10.58
C GLY A 281 1.40 11.21 -10.27
N GLY A 282 1.40 12.09 -9.26
CA GLY A 282 2.65 12.67 -8.72
C GLY A 282 2.57 13.97 -7.88
N ASP A 283 3.42 13.98 -6.85
CA ASP A 283 4.06 15.05 -6.02
C ASP A 283 3.30 16.24 -5.41
N GLY A 284 1.99 16.39 -5.63
CA GLY A 284 1.20 17.44 -4.97
C GLY A 284 1.05 18.75 -5.77
N SER A 285 1.34 18.73 -7.08
CA SER A 285 0.98 19.78 -8.03
C SER A 285 -0.26 19.43 -8.88
N ARG A 286 -1.04 20.44 -9.31
CA ARG A 286 -2.22 20.31 -10.18
C ARG A 286 -1.84 19.65 -11.50
N ARG A 287 -2.27 18.41 -11.70
CA ARG A 287 -2.03 17.67 -12.94
C ARG A 287 -3.24 17.80 -13.87
N THR A 288 -3.01 18.29 -15.07
CA THR A 288 -4.02 18.42 -16.12
C THR A 288 -3.63 17.53 -17.29
N VAL A 289 -4.51 16.61 -17.68
CA VAL A 289 -4.37 15.81 -18.90
C VAL A 289 -5.34 16.33 -19.95
N ILE A 290 -4.84 16.57 -21.16
CA ILE A 290 -5.63 17.04 -22.30
C ILE A 290 -5.76 15.87 -23.28
N LEU A 291 -6.95 15.28 -23.35
CA LEU A 291 -7.30 14.30 -24.38
C LEU A 291 -7.64 15.06 -25.66
N HIS A 292 -6.72 15.05 -26.61
CA HIS A 292 -6.86 15.75 -27.89
C HIS A 292 -7.07 14.75 -29.04
N GLY A 293 -7.96 15.05 -29.97
CA GLY A 293 -8.16 14.25 -31.18
C GLY A 293 -9.43 14.58 -31.94
N LEU A 294 -9.63 13.92 -33.09
CA LEU A 294 -10.75 14.18 -34.01
C LEU A 294 -12.13 13.96 -33.35
N GLY A 295 -13.18 14.54 -33.95
CA GLY A 295 -14.56 14.28 -33.54
C GLY A 295 -14.90 12.80 -33.66
N GLY A 296 -15.67 12.26 -32.70
CA GLY A 296 -16.06 10.84 -32.70
C GLY A 296 -14.95 9.84 -32.37
N ILE A 297 -13.70 10.26 -32.16
CA ILE A 297 -12.57 9.34 -31.90
C ILE A 297 -12.62 8.65 -30.52
N GLY A 298 -13.62 8.92 -29.68
CA GLY A 298 -13.79 8.27 -28.37
C GLY A 298 -13.05 8.91 -27.19
N LYS A 299 -12.76 10.22 -27.24
CA LYS A 299 -12.12 10.95 -26.11
C LYS A 299 -12.99 10.92 -24.85
N THR A 300 -14.28 11.26 -24.99
CA THR A 300 -15.27 11.24 -23.92
C THR A 300 -15.38 9.84 -23.31
N GLN A 301 -15.44 8.80 -24.15
CA GLN A 301 -15.50 7.42 -23.69
C GLN A 301 -14.23 6.97 -22.96
N LEU A 302 -13.06 7.43 -23.39
CA LEU A 302 -11.79 7.19 -22.70
C LEU A 302 -11.77 7.85 -21.31
N ALA A 303 -12.27 9.09 -21.20
CA ALA A 303 -12.41 9.78 -19.91
C ALA A 303 -13.42 9.06 -18.97
N VAL A 304 -14.55 8.59 -19.50
CA VAL A 304 -15.53 7.79 -18.74
C VAL A 304 -14.91 6.47 -18.27
N ALA A 305 -14.19 5.76 -19.14
CA ALA A 305 -13.53 4.50 -18.80
C ALA A 305 -12.50 4.70 -17.69
N TYR A 306 -11.69 5.76 -17.78
CA TYR A 306 -10.74 6.13 -16.74
C TYR A 306 -11.45 6.42 -15.41
N ALA A 307 -12.49 7.26 -15.43
CA ALA A 307 -13.24 7.64 -14.25
C ALA A 307 -13.86 6.42 -13.54
N LYS A 308 -14.39 5.46 -14.31
CA LYS A 308 -14.94 4.20 -13.77
C LYS A 308 -13.86 3.28 -13.21
N GLN A 309 -12.77 3.08 -13.94
CA GLN A 309 -11.69 2.16 -13.56
C GLN A 309 -10.97 2.63 -12.29
N TYR A 310 -10.79 3.94 -12.15
CA TYR A 310 -10.09 4.57 -11.03
C TYR A 310 -11.05 5.32 -10.10
N LYS A 311 -12.34 4.96 -10.07
CA LYS A 311 -13.35 5.67 -9.25
C LYS A 311 -12.94 5.74 -7.78
N ASP A 312 -12.40 4.65 -7.25
CA ASP A 312 -12.02 4.53 -5.86
C ASP A 312 -10.68 5.24 -5.58
N TYR A 313 -9.97 5.71 -6.62
CA TYR A 313 -8.75 6.51 -6.50
C TYR A 313 -9.01 7.97 -6.10
N TRP A 314 -10.20 8.49 -6.37
CA TRP A 314 -10.57 9.90 -6.16
C TRP A 314 -11.64 10.04 -5.07
N SER A 315 -11.62 11.14 -4.31
CA SER A 315 -12.66 11.48 -3.30
C SER A 315 -13.96 11.79 -3.97
N GLY A 316 -13.87 12.49 -5.09
CA GLY A 316 -15.01 12.99 -5.83
C GLY A 316 -14.59 13.14 -7.28
N ILE A 317 -15.44 12.64 -8.16
CA ILE A 317 -15.30 12.84 -9.59
C ILE A 317 -16.45 13.72 -10.04
N PHE A 318 -16.11 14.84 -10.65
CA PHE A 318 -17.04 15.88 -11.08
C PHE A 318 -16.97 16.01 -12.59
N TRP A 319 -18.11 15.76 -13.24
CA TRP A 319 -18.23 15.85 -14.70
C TRP A 319 -18.80 17.22 -15.08
N LEU A 320 -18.07 17.94 -15.93
CA LEU A 320 -18.47 19.23 -16.47
C LEU A 320 -18.43 19.16 -17.98
N ASN A 321 -19.43 19.74 -18.63
CA ASN A 321 -19.49 19.76 -20.08
C ASN A 321 -19.40 21.22 -20.55
N ILE A 322 -18.50 21.51 -21.48
CA ILE A 322 -18.21 22.86 -21.96
C ILE A 322 -18.76 23.01 -23.38
N LYS A 323 -20.07 23.20 -23.49
CA LYS A 323 -20.69 23.59 -24.77
C LYS A 323 -20.52 25.09 -25.03
N ASP A 324 -20.79 25.88 -23.99
CA ASP A 324 -20.70 27.34 -23.92
C ASP A 324 -20.56 27.73 -22.43
N GLU A 325 -20.48 29.04 -22.14
CA GLU A 325 -20.25 29.53 -20.78
C GLU A 325 -21.43 29.20 -19.84
N ASP A 326 -22.68 29.34 -20.31
CA ASP A 326 -23.88 29.10 -19.52
C ASP A 326 -24.06 27.61 -19.20
N TYR A 327 -23.78 26.73 -20.17
CA TYR A 327 -23.85 25.28 -19.96
C TYR A 327 -22.80 24.81 -18.95
N LEU A 328 -21.59 25.38 -18.99
CA LEU A 328 -20.55 25.12 -18.00
C LEU A 328 -21.00 25.57 -16.60
N LYS A 329 -21.55 26.78 -16.48
CA LYS A 329 -22.12 27.28 -15.21
C LYS A 329 -23.24 26.37 -14.67
N GLN A 330 -24.09 25.84 -15.54
CA GLN A 330 -25.10 24.85 -15.14
C GLN A 330 -24.50 23.52 -14.70
N SER A 331 -23.40 23.05 -15.31
CA SER A 331 -22.65 21.89 -14.80
C SER A 331 -22.14 22.13 -13.37
N PHE A 332 -21.68 23.35 -13.04
CA PHE A 332 -21.30 23.69 -11.66
C PHE A 332 -22.47 23.63 -10.68
N VAL A 333 -23.70 23.98 -11.09
CA VAL A 333 -24.90 23.80 -10.25
C VAL A 333 -25.14 22.32 -9.94
N LYS A 334 -24.89 21.42 -10.90
CA LYS A 334 -25.00 19.98 -10.67
C LYS A 334 -23.93 19.48 -9.70
N VAL A 335 -22.69 19.94 -9.86
CA VAL A 335 -21.60 19.64 -8.92
C VAL A 335 -21.92 20.14 -7.51
N ALA A 336 -22.43 21.37 -7.38
CA ALA A 336 -22.86 21.92 -6.10
C ALA A 336 -23.95 21.06 -5.45
N LYS A 337 -24.97 20.65 -6.20
CA LYS A 337 -26.01 19.73 -5.73
C LYS A 337 -25.43 18.37 -5.29
N GLN A 338 -24.43 17.85 -6.02
CA GLN A 338 -23.76 16.60 -5.68
C GLN A 338 -23.00 16.70 -4.36
N ILE A 339 -22.26 17.80 -4.14
CA ILE A 339 -21.55 18.10 -2.89
C ILE A 339 -22.55 18.27 -1.74
N SER A 340 -23.60 19.08 -1.94
CA SER A 340 -24.61 19.36 -0.91
C SER A 340 -25.42 18.14 -0.47
N ARG A 341 -25.58 17.11 -1.31
CA ARG A 341 -26.25 15.86 -0.93
C ARG A 341 -25.50 15.12 0.17
N GLU A 342 -24.17 15.06 0.06
CA GLU A 342 -23.31 14.35 1.01
C GLU A 342 -22.87 15.28 2.16
N TYR A 343 -22.77 16.59 1.90
CA TYR A 343 -22.36 17.61 2.85
C TYR A 343 -23.30 18.83 2.81
N PRO A 344 -24.47 18.78 3.47
CA PRO A 344 -25.46 19.86 3.41
C PRO A 344 -24.96 21.23 3.90
N SER A 345 -23.97 21.25 4.80
CA SER A 345 -23.37 22.48 5.34
C SER A 345 -22.09 22.94 4.61
N ALA A 346 -21.60 22.18 3.63
CA ALA A 346 -20.33 22.45 2.94
C ALA A 346 -20.36 23.72 2.08
N LEU A 347 -21.52 24.02 1.50
CA LEU A 347 -21.73 25.16 0.64
C LEU A 347 -22.71 26.07 1.38
N ARG A 348 -22.23 27.23 1.87
CA ARG A 348 -23.10 28.30 2.41
C ARG A 348 -23.88 28.98 1.27
N LEU A 349 -24.63 28.19 0.53
CA LEU A 349 -25.55 28.63 -0.50
C LEU A 349 -26.91 28.71 0.18
N SER A 350 -27.26 29.88 0.71
CA SER A 350 -28.64 30.17 1.10
C SER A 350 -29.52 29.88 -0.13
N ASP A 351 -30.33 28.83 -0.03
CA ASP A 351 -31.34 28.38 -0.99
C ASP A 351 -30.87 28.21 -2.45
N VAL A 352 -30.41 26.99 -2.76
CA VAL A 352 -30.12 26.47 -4.13
C VAL A 352 -31.33 26.54 -5.09
N GLN A 353 -32.47 27.08 -4.65
CA GLN A 353 -33.70 27.26 -5.42
C GLN A 353 -33.90 28.68 -5.97
N THR A 354 -33.13 29.69 -5.52
CA THR A 354 -33.33 31.12 -5.89
C THR A 354 -32.03 31.86 -6.24
N VAL A 355 -31.10 31.21 -6.94
CA VAL A 355 -29.84 31.87 -7.32
C VAL A 355 -29.97 32.49 -8.72
N GLU A 356 -30.30 33.79 -8.77
CA GLU A 356 -30.21 34.63 -9.98
C GLU A 356 -28.77 34.86 -10.48
N ASN A 357 -27.74 34.29 -9.82
CA ASN A 357 -26.34 34.51 -10.18
C ASN A 357 -25.50 33.22 -10.14
N LEU A 358 -25.41 32.56 -11.31
CA LEU A 358 -24.65 31.32 -11.50
C LEU A 358 -23.16 31.44 -11.16
N ASP A 359 -22.56 32.63 -11.27
CA ASP A 359 -21.14 32.85 -10.97
C ASP A 359 -20.83 32.62 -9.48
N LYS A 360 -21.76 32.96 -8.57
CA LYS A 360 -21.61 32.67 -7.14
C LYS A 360 -21.52 31.16 -6.86
N VAL A 361 -22.23 30.34 -7.64
CA VAL A 361 -22.20 28.88 -7.49
C VAL A 361 -20.84 28.33 -7.94
N VAL A 362 -20.32 28.84 -9.05
CA VAL A 362 -18.98 28.49 -9.55
C VAL A 362 -17.92 28.80 -8.48
N ASP A 363 -17.96 30.01 -7.91
CA ASP A 363 -17.02 30.44 -6.89
C ASP A 363 -17.12 29.60 -5.60
N ALA A 364 -18.34 29.29 -5.16
CA ALA A 364 -18.56 28.44 -3.98
C ALA A 364 -18.00 27.03 -4.16
N VAL A 365 -18.23 26.40 -5.32
CA VAL A 365 -17.67 25.08 -5.63
C VAL A 365 -16.15 25.12 -5.70
N LYS A 366 -15.57 26.11 -6.38
CA LYS A 366 -14.11 26.28 -6.46
C LYS A 366 -13.48 26.50 -5.08
N ALA A 367 -14.11 27.32 -4.25
CA ALA A 367 -13.66 27.57 -2.88
C ALA A 367 -13.71 26.30 -2.03
N TRP A 368 -14.81 25.52 -2.14
CA TRP A 368 -14.93 24.25 -1.46
C TRP A 368 -13.87 23.24 -1.91
N LEU A 369 -13.65 23.07 -3.22
CA LEU A 369 -12.59 22.20 -3.75
C LEU A 369 -11.18 22.65 -3.33
N SER A 370 -11.03 23.91 -2.91
CA SER A 370 -9.76 24.50 -2.49
C SER A 370 -9.53 24.43 -0.97
N LEU A 371 -10.46 23.88 -0.20
CA LEU A 371 -10.25 23.68 1.24
C LEU A 371 -9.09 22.71 1.50
N PRO A 372 -8.25 22.92 2.55
CA PRO A 372 -7.06 22.10 2.81
C PRO A 372 -7.30 20.60 2.99
N HIS A 373 -8.53 20.22 3.32
CA HIS A 373 -8.95 18.85 3.56
C HIS A 373 -9.62 18.22 2.33
N ASN A 374 -9.88 19.02 1.30
CA ASN A 374 -10.53 18.60 0.07
C ASN A 374 -9.51 18.24 -1.01
N THR A 375 -8.83 17.12 -0.78
CA THR A 375 -7.78 16.59 -1.66
C THR A 375 -8.25 15.45 -2.57
N ARG A 376 -7.57 15.23 -3.68
CA ARG A 376 -7.76 14.11 -4.63
C ARG A 376 -9.17 14.04 -5.24
N TRP A 377 -9.75 15.19 -5.55
CA TRP A 377 -10.85 15.26 -6.49
C TRP A 377 -10.34 15.19 -7.94
N LEU A 378 -11.20 14.74 -8.84
CA LEU A 378 -11.00 14.76 -10.29
C LEU A 378 -12.10 15.60 -10.94
N MET A 379 -11.72 16.63 -11.69
CA MET A 379 -12.64 17.37 -12.56
C MET A 379 -12.43 16.94 -14.01
N ILE A 380 -13.50 16.50 -14.66
CA ILE A 380 -13.49 16.12 -16.08
C ILE A 380 -14.27 17.18 -16.85
N TYR A 381 -13.56 17.99 -17.63
CA TYR A 381 -14.14 18.98 -18.53
C TYR A 381 -14.25 18.39 -19.94
N ASP A 382 -15.44 17.96 -20.30
CA ASP A 382 -15.74 17.36 -21.60
C ASP A 382 -16.13 18.44 -22.63
N ASN A 383 -15.79 18.21 -23.90
CA ASN A 383 -16.16 19.01 -25.06
C ASN A 383 -15.59 20.44 -25.12
N TYR A 384 -14.40 20.70 -24.58
CA TYR A 384 -13.75 22.03 -24.64
C TYR A 384 -13.22 22.39 -26.04
N ASP A 385 -14.11 22.56 -27.01
CA ASP A 385 -13.74 22.70 -28.43
C ASP A 385 -13.54 24.15 -28.88
N ASN A 386 -14.12 25.13 -28.19
CA ASN A 386 -14.06 26.55 -28.54
C ASN A 386 -13.32 27.41 -27.48
N PRO A 387 -11.98 27.26 -27.34
CA PRO A 387 -11.21 28.02 -26.36
C PRO A 387 -11.14 29.50 -26.72
N LYS A 388 -11.27 30.37 -25.71
CA LYS A 388 -11.10 31.82 -25.89
C LYS A 388 -9.63 32.18 -26.17
N LEU A 389 -9.38 32.74 -27.35
CA LEU A 389 -8.06 33.19 -27.79
C LEU A 389 -7.90 34.71 -27.60
N PRO A 390 -6.67 35.21 -27.35
CA PRO A 390 -6.39 36.65 -27.29
C PRO A 390 -6.85 37.35 -28.57
N GLY A 391 -7.60 38.45 -28.44
CA GLY A 391 -8.03 39.28 -29.57
C GLY A 391 -9.30 38.82 -30.32
N LYS A 392 -9.97 37.74 -29.90
CA LYS A 392 -11.27 37.31 -30.46
C LYS A 392 -12.42 37.59 -29.48
N THR A 393 -13.49 38.19 -29.99
CA THR A 393 -14.72 38.56 -29.26
C THR A 393 -15.90 37.63 -29.58
N ASP A 394 -15.65 36.36 -29.90
CA ASP A 394 -16.72 35.39 -30.10
C ASP A 394 -17.40 35.08 -28.74
N PRO A 395 -18.70 35.41 -28.57
CA PRO A 395 -19.42 35.15 -27.33
C PRO A 395 -19.58 33.66 -27.01
N ALA A 396 -19.41 32.77 -27.99
CA ALA A 396 -19.42 31.32 -27.76
C ALA A 396 -18.07 30.76 -27.26
N THR A 397 -17.03 31.61 -27.13
CA THR A 397 -15.72 31.17 -26.62
C THR A 397 -15.66 31.15 -25.11
N VAL A 398 -15.16 30.05 -24.56
CA VAL A 398 -15.04 29.87 -23.10
C VAL A 398 -13.58 29.98 -22.70
N ASN A 399 -13.31 30.74 -21.64
CA ASN A 399 -12.00 30.72 -20.98
C ASN A 399 -12.05 29.76 -19.79
N ILE A 400 -11.71 28.48 -20.02
CA ILE A 400 -11.76 27.42 -19.00
C ILE A 400 -10.91 27.75 -17.76
N TRP A 401 -9.86 28.56 -17.92
CA TRP A 401 -8.94 28.92 -16.83
C TRP A 401 -9.63 29.67 -15.69
N LYS A 402 -10.72 30.40 -15.98
CA LYS A 402 -11.55 31.07 -14.96
C LYS A 402 -12.33 30.07 -14.08
N TYR A 403 -12.57 28.87 -14.59
CA TYR A 403 -13.39 27.84 -13.97
C TYR A 403 -12.57 26.75 -13.28
N LEU A 404 -11.24 26.83 -13.31
CA LEU A 404 -10.39 25.88 -12.59
C LEU A 404 -10.28 26.29 -11.11
N PRO A 405 -10.30 25.33 -10.16
CA PRO A 405 -9.97 25.61 -8.77
C PRO A 405 -8.55 26.17 -8.63
N GLU A 406 -8.37 27.02 -7.62
CA GLU A 406 -7.06 27.61 -7.30
C GLU A 406 -6.12 26.60 -6.62
N SER A 407 -6.68 25.63 -5.90
CA SER A 407 -5.92 24.57 -5.25
C SER A 407 -5.30 23.57 -6.23
N TYR A 408 -4.13 23.08 -5.85
CA TYR A 408 -3.33 22.08 -6.58
C TYR A 408 -3.56 20.66 -6.05
N GLN A 409 -4.48 20.49 -5.11
CA GLN A 409 -4.73 19.23 -4.39
C GLN A 409 -5.60 18.24 -5.18
N GLY A 410 -6.00 18.56 -6.41
CA GLY A 410 -6.82 17.71 -7.29
C GLY A 410 -6.28 17.64 -8.72
N SER A 411 -6.98 16.88 -9.55
CA SER A 411 -6.58 16.57 -10.92
C SER A 411 -7.66 16.96 -11.93
N ILE A 412 -7.23 17.20 -13.16
CA ILE A 412 -8.11 17.69 -14.23
C ILE A 412 -7.90 16.84 -15.49
N ILE A 413 -9.00 16.40 -16.10
CA ILE A 413 -9.02 15.87 -17.47
C ILE A 413 -9.81 16.86 -18.34
N ILE A 414 -9.27 17.19 -19.52
CA ILE A 414 -9.95 18.01 -20.52
C ILE A 414 -10.08 17.19 -21.79
N THR A 415 -11.27 17.10 -22.39
CA THR A 415 -11.43 16.55 -23.74
C THR A 415 -11.64 17.68 -24.75
N THR A 416 -10.94 17.62 -25.88
CA THR A 416 -11.02 18.69 -26.90
C THR A 416 -10.67 18.20 -28.30
N ARG A 417 -11.26 18.82 -29.32
CA ARG A 417 -10.85 18.75 -30.73
C ARG A 417 -9.86 19.85 -31.10
N SER A 418 -9.75 20.89 -30.28
CA SER A 418 -8.87 22.03 -30.56
C SER A 418 -7.42 21.68 -30.25
N SER A 419 -6.52 22.02 -31.18
CA SER A 419 -5.07 21.94 -31.00
C SER A 419 -4.48 23.13 -30.24
N GLN A 420 -5.32 24.13 -29.91
CA GLN A 420 -4.90 25.37 -29.25
C GLN A 420 -4.81 25.25 -27.72
N VAL A 421 -5.34 24.17 -27.14
CA VAL A 421 -5.29 23.91 -25.70
C VAL A 421 -3.97 23.20 -25.37
N LYS A 422 -3.05 23.88 -24.69
CA LYS A 422 -1.67 23.38 -24.48
C LYS A 422 -1.22 23.29 -23.02
N ASN A 423 -1.98 23.82 -22.08
CA ASN A 423 -1.57 23.89 -20.68
C ASN A 423 -1.97 22.60 -19.94
N GLY A 424 -1.19 21.55 -20.16
CA GLY A 424 -1.35 20.22 -19.56
C GLY A 424 -0.59 19.14 -20.33
N HIS A 425 -0.59 17.90 -19.82
CA HIS A 425 -0.05 16.73 -20.54
C HIS A 425 -0.99 16.37 -21.69
N ILE A 426 -0.58 16.60 -22.93
CA ILE A 426 -1.39 16.32 -24.11
C ILE A 426 -1.26 14.83 -24.47
N LEU A 427 -2.39 14.13 -24.43
CA LEU A 427 -2.51 12.76 -24.92
C LEU A 427 -3.32 12.78 -26.23
N HIS A 428 -2.65 12.44 -27.33
CA HIS A 428 -3.26 12.37 -28.65
C HIS A 428 -4.04 11.06 -28.80
N VAL A 429 -5.36 11.13 -28.80
CA VAL A 429 -6.25 9.99 -29.02
C VAL A 429 -6.29 9.68 -30.52
N ARG A 430 -5.67 8.56 -30.90
CA ARG A 430 -5.53 8.11 -32.30
C ARG A 430 -6.60 7.08 -32.67
N LYS A 431 -6.67 6.76 -33.96
CA LYS A 431 -7.46 5.61 -34.46
C LYS A 431 -6.91 4.33 -33.85
N LEU A 432 -7.79 3.35 -33.63
CA LEU A 432 -7.37 2.03 -33.16
C LEU A 432 -6.50 1.37 -34.23
N GLU A 433 -5.28 1.01 -33.86
CA GLU A 433 -4.31 0.42 -34.79
C GLU A 433 -4.58 -1.06 -35.03
N GLN A 434 -5.15 -1.75 -34.03
CA GLN A 434 -5.41 -3.18 -34.11
C GLN A 434 -6.82 -3.44 -34.61
N MET A 435 -6.93 -4.16 -35.73
CA MET A 435 -8.21 -4.51 -36.35
C MET A 435 -9.12 -5.32 -35.42
N ARG A 436 -8.53 -6.17 -34.57
CA ARG A 436 -9.25 -6.96 -33.56
C ARG A 436 -10.07 -6.07 -32.61
N ASP A 437 -9.53 -4.91 -32.23
CA ASP A 437 -10.19 -3.98 -31.31
C ASP A 437 -11.41 -3.33 -32.00
N SER A 438 -11.30 -3.06 -33.30
CA SER A 438 -12.41 -2.54 -34.11
C SER A 438 -13.50 -3.59 -34.32
N LEU A 439 -13.13 -4.84 -34.56
CA LEU A 439 -14.04 -5.98 -34.68
C LEU A 439 -14.78 -6.27 -33.37
N GLU A 440 -14.09 -6.15 -32.23
CA GLU A 440 -14.68 -6.36 -30.91
C GLU A 440 -15.70 -5.26 -30.56
N ILE A 441 -15.42 -4.00 -30.89
CA ILE A 441 -16.41 -2.90 -30.78
C ILE A 441 -17.63 -3.21 -31.67
N LEU A 442 -17.41 -3.61 -32.93
CA LEU A 442 -18.50 -3.90 -33.87
C LEU A 442 -19.35 -5.09 -33.41
N SER A 443 -18.71 -6.15 -32.90
CA SER A 443 -19.36 -7.34 -32.33
C SER A 443 -20.24 -6.95 -31.15
N ASN A 444 -19.71 -6.16 -30.22
CA ASN A 444 -20.44 -5.75 -29.01
C ASN A 444 -21.63 -4.83 -29.31
N VAL A 445 -21.48 -3.90 -30.26
CA VAL A 445 -22.57 -2.98 -30.66
C VAL A 445 -23.63 -3.67 -31.52
N SER A 446 -23.23 -4.60 -32.41
CA SER A 446 -24.16 -5.30 -33.30
C SER A 446 -24.80 -6.56 -32.71
N LYS A 447 -24.31 -7.03 -31.54
CA LYS A 447 -24.64 -8.33 -30.93
C LYS A 447 -24.37 -9.55 -31.83
N ARG A 448 -23.53 -9.40 -32.86
CA ARG A 448 -23.17 -10.48 -33.79
C ARG A 448 -21.87 -11.14 -33.34
N LYS A 449 -21.89 -12.46 -33.15
CA LYS A 449 -20.70 -13.27 -32.83
C LYS A 449 -19.99 -13.71 -34.11
N GLY A 450 -18.66 -13.85 -34.08
CA GLY A 450 -17.89 -14.48 -35.15
C GLY A 450 -17.51 -13.60 -36.35
N LEU A 451 -17.42 -12.27 -36.17
CA LEU A 451 -16.96 -11.37 -37.23
C LEU A 451 -15.48 -11.63 -37.57
N VAL A 452 -15.21 -11.98 -38.83
CA VAL A 452 -13.87 -12.24 -39.39
C VAL A 452 -13.56 -11.28 -40.54
N ASP A 453 -12.27 -11.05 -40.76
CA ASP A 453 -11.77 -10.19 -41.83
C ASP A 453 -12.03 -10.82 -43.21
N GLY A 454 -12.90 -10.19 -43.99
CA GLY A 454 -13.19 -10.57 -45.37
C GLY A 454 -12.65 -9.53 -46.33
N LYS A 455 -11.63 -9.89 -47.12
CA LYS A 455 -11.08 -9.05 -48.20
C LYS A 455 -12.07 -8.71 -49.33
N ASN A 456 -13.28 -9.28 -49.32
CA ASN A 456 -14.38 -8.92 -50.20
C ASN A 456 -15.67 -8.84 -49.36
N CYS A 457 -16.22 -7.65 -49.20
CA CYS A 457 -17.50 -7.44 -48.54
C CYS A 457 -18.63 -8.14 -49.31
N TYR A 458 -19.05 -9.31 -48.85
CA TYR A 458 -20.46 -9.66 -48.76
C TYR A 458 -20.71 -10.18 -47.35
N LEU A 459 -21.52 -9.44 -46.59
CA LEU A 459 -22.13 -9.89 -45.35
C LEU A 459 -22.98 -11.13 -45.69
N PHE A 460 -22.43 -12.33 -45.54
CA PHE A 460 -23.23 -13.54 -45.53
C PHE A 460 -23.51 -13.97 -44.10
N LEU A 461 -24.81 -14.07 -43.83
CA LEU A 461 -25.42 -14.71 -42.68
C LEU A 461 -25.10 -16.20 -42.73
N SER A 462 -24.67 -16.76 -41.61
CA SER A 462 -24.78 -18.19 -41.30
C SER A 462 -25.45 -18.34 -39.95
#